data_AF-A0A8B3S4S3-F1
#
_entry.id   AF-A0A8B3S4S3-F1
#
_cell.length_a   1.000
_cell.length_b   1.000
_cell.length_c   1.000
_cell.angle_alpha   90.00
_cell.angle_beta   90.00
_cell.angle_gamma   90.00
#
_symmetry.space_group_name_H-M   'P 1'
#
loop_
_entity.id
_entity.type
_entity.pdbx_description
1 polymer ?
#
loop_
_entity_poly.entity_id
_entity_poly.type
_entity_poly.pdbx_seq_one_letter_code
_entity_poly.pdbx_strand_id
1 'polypeptide(L)'
;MVDVLTIVVSIIGFIPLYIDLILRLLKERKIEFIVERFYEPTKKPVDSNWGIRILHPNRPIEKCIVLYNNIPLPWWDDDELYYERRFVAMGGGNVRVPKAIQKEGVKIRIQNGKKTLKKVKFEDLHNAKP
;
A
#
# COMPACT_ATOMS: atom_id res chain seq x y z
N MET A 1 -41.83 2.02 -34.29
CA MET A 1 -41.66 0.81 -33.47
C MET A 1 -40.17 0.51 -33.42
N VAL A 2 -39.54 0.61 -32.25
CA VAL A 2 -38.14 0.19 -32.10
C VAL A 2 -38.15 -1.33 -32.01
N ASP A 3 -37.49 -1.98 -32.96
CA ASP A 3 -37.46 -3.43 -33.06
C ASP A 3 -36.68 -4.02 -31.87
N VAL A 4 -37.19 -5.10 -31.28
CA VAL A 4 -36.57 -5.72 -30.07
C VAL A 4 -35.14 -6.14 -30.37
N LEU A 5 -34.87 -6.55 -31.61
CA LEU A 5 -33.54 -6.89 -32.10
C LEU A 5 -32.56 -5.72 -32.00
N THR A 6 -32.99 -4.49 -32.30
CA THR A 6 -32.15 -3.28 -32.24
C THR A 6 -31.77 -2.94 -30.80
N ILE A 7 -32.69 -3.17 -29.85
CA ILE A 7 -32.44 -2.99 -28.41
C ILE A 7 -31.43 -4.02 -27.93
N VAL A 8 -31.59 -5.30 -28.31
CA VAL A 8 -30.68 -6.38 -27.91
C VAL A 8 -29.27 -6.18 -28.48
N VAL A 9 -29.16 -5.80 -29.76
CA VAL A 9 -27.86 -5.52 -30.39
C VAL A 9 -27.16 -4.32 -29.74
N SER A 10 -27.93 -3.28 -29.40
CA SER A 10 -27.37 -2.11 -28.69
C SER A 10 -26.90 -2.48 -27.28
N ILE A 11 -27.68 -3.26 -26.53
CA ILE A 11 -27.30 -3.73 -25.19
C ILE A 11 -26.01 -4.57 -25.25
N ILE A 12 -25.94 -5.53 -26.18
CA ILE A 12 -24.77 -6.42 -26.33
C ILE A 12 -23.54 -5.66 -26.82
N GLY A 13 -23.69 -4.69 -27.72
CA GLY A 13 -22.58 -3.91 -28.27
C GLY A 13 -22.03 -2.85 -27.31
N PHE A 14 -22.90 -2.14 -26.59
CA PHE A 14 -22.50 -0.99 -25.78
C PHE A 14 -22.17 -1.34 -24.32
N ILE A 15 -22.85 -2.32 -23.70
CA ILE A 15 -22.58 -2.67 -22.29
C ILE A 15 -21.13 -3.10 -22.06
N PRO A 16 -20.51 -3.97 -22.89
CA PRO A 16 -19.10 -4.33 -22.73
C PRO A 16 -18.16 -3.12 -22.83
N LEU A 17 -18.45 -2.18 -23.73
CA LEU A 17 -17.66 -0.94 -23.89
C LEU A 17 -17.75 -0.05 -22.64
N TYR A 18 -18.95 0.14 -22.08
CA TYR A 18 -19.14 0.89 -20.84
C TYR A 18 -18.47 0.22 -19.65
N ILE A 19 -18.55 -1.11 -19.55
CA ILE A 19 -17.88 -1.88 -18.48
C ILE A 19 -16.36 -1.73 -18.61
N ASP A 20 -15.79 -1.89 -19.81
CA ASP A 20 -14.34 -1.74 -20.02
C ASP A 20 -13.87 -0.31 -19.70
N LEU A 21 -14.63 0.71 -20.12
CA LEU A 21 -14.33 2.11 -19.80
C LEU A 21 -14.33 2.36 -18.28
N ILE A 22 -15.34 1.87 -17.56
CA ILE A 22 -15.42 2.00 -16.10
C ILE A 22 -14.26 1.26 -15.43
N LEU A 23 -13.93 0.05 -15.89
CA LEU A 23 -12.81 -0.73 -15.35
C LEU A 23 -11.47 -0.01 -15.56
N ARG A 24 -11.25 0.62 -16.72
CA ARG A 24 -10.05 1.44 -16.98
C ARG A 24 -9.97 2.64 -16.04
N LEU A 25 -11.08 3.37 -15.88
CA LEU A 25 -11.15 4.51 -14.95
C LEU A 25 -10.92 4.09 -13.49
N LEU A 26 -11.34 2.88 -13.10
CA LEU A 26 -11.07 2.32 -11.78
C LEU A 26 -9.62 1.87 -11.63
N LYS A 27 -9.01 1.29 -12.67
CA LYS A 27 -7.61 0.87 -12.68
C LYS A 27 -6.66 2.06 -12.55
N GLU A 28 -6.91 3.15 -13.27
CA GLU A 28 -6.14 4.40 -13.15
C GLU A 28 -6.22 5.04 -11.76
N ARG A 29 -7.20 4.66 -10.94
CA ARG A 29 -7.35 5.17 -9.56
C ARG A 29 -6.57 4.38 -8.51
N LYS A 30 -5.87 3.30 -8.87
CA LYS A 30 -5.12 2.50 -7.89
C LYS A 30 -3.82 3.21 -7.49
N ILE A 31 -3.59 3.29 -6.18
CA ILE A 31 -2.32 3.78 -5.63
C ILE A 31 -1.31 2.63 -5.73
N GLU A 32 -0.23 2.87 -6.46
CA GLU A 32 0.89 1.96 -6.65
C GLU A 32 2.13 2.55 -6.01
N PHE A 33 2.94 1.70 -5.39
CA PHE A 33 4.17 2.07 -4.69
C PHE A 33 5.05 0.84 -4.49
N ILE A 34 6.34 1.09 -4.30
CA ILE A 34 7.34 0.07 -3.99
C ILE A 34 7.39 -0.12 -2.47
N VAL A 35 7.56 -1.38 -2.05
CA VAL A 35 7.74 -1.73 -0.64
C VAL A 35 8.91 -2.67 -0.54
N GLU A 36 9.84 -2.33 0.34
CA GLU A 36 11.06 -3.09 0.57
C GLU A 36 11.22 -3.34 2.06
N ARG A 37 11.99 -4.37 2.40
CA ARG A 37 12.53 -4.53 3.74
C ARG A 37 14.03 -4.26 3.71
N PHE A 38 14.56 -3.74 4.80
CA PHE A 38 15.98 -3.45 4.93
C PHE A 38 16.45 -3.77 6.35
N TYR A 39 17.71 -4.18 6.46
CA TYR A 39 18.33 -4.49 7.75
C TYR A 39 19.16 -3.30 8.20
N GLU A 40 18.78 -2.71 9.33
CA GLU A 40 19.50 -1.60 9.94
C GLU A 40 19.22 -1.62 11.45
N PRO A 41 20.13 -2.22 12.23
CA PRO A 41 20.04 -2.26 13.69
C PRO A 41 20.08 -0.86 14.30
N THR A 42 19.04 -0.50 15.03
CA THR A 42 18.92 0.78 15.75
C THR A 42 18.18 0.59 17.06
N LYS A 43 18.46 1.48 18.02
CA LYS A 43 17.73 1.58 19.29
C LYS A 43 16.70 2.71 19.31
N LYS A 44 16.70 3.59 18.30
CA LYS A 44 15.81 4.75 18.20
C LYS A 44 14.97 4.71 16.91
N PRO A 45 13.69 5.13 16.94
CA PRO A 45 12.89 5.45 18.14
C PRO A 45 12.51 4.21 18.96
N VAL A 46 12.66 3.01 18.38
CA VAL A 46 12.42 1.71 19.02
C VAL A 46 13.56 0.76 18.69
N ASP A 47 13.82 -0.21 19.57
CA ASP A 47 14.80 -1.26 19.31
C ASP A 47 14.35 -2.17 18.15
N SER A 48 15.08 -2.11 17.05
CA SER A 48 14.70 -2.68 15.77
C SER A 48 15.93 -3.12 14.99
N ASN A 49 15.84 -4.27 14.32
CA ASN A 49 16.85 -4.74 13.37
C ASN A 49 16.39 -4.55 11.92
N TRP A 50 15.08 -4.59 11.71
CA TRP A 50 14.46 -4.58 10.40
C TRP A 50 13.58 -3.35 10.24
N GLY A 51 13.68 -2.72 9.08
CA GLY A 51 12.76 -1.67 8.67
C GLY A 51 11.97 -2.08 7.43
N ILE A 52 10.86 -1.38 7.22
CA ILE A 52 10.09 -1.45 5.97
C ILE A 52 10.15 -0.06 5.34
N ARG A 53 10.50 -0.02 4.06
CA ARG A 53 10.64 1.19 3.27
C ARG A 53 9.51 1.24 2.24
N ILE A 54 8.82 2.37 2.17
CA ILE A 54 7.79 2.65 1.17
C ILE A 54 8.31 3.74 0.24
N LEU A 55 8.30 3.48 -1.06
CA LEU A 55 8.86 4.39 -2.07
C LEU A 55 7.90 4.66 -3.21
N HIS A 56 7.99 5.89 -3.71
CA HIS A 56 7.42 6.36 -4.96
C HIS A 56 5.94 6.03 -5.14
N PRO A 57 5.07 6.44 -4.20
CA PRO A 57 3.64 6.32 -4.43
C PRO A 57 3.26 7.18 -5.65
N ASN A 58 2.60 6.58 -6.63
CA ASN A 58 2.16 7.29 -7.84
C ASN A 58 1.14 8.40 -7.54
N ARG A 59 0.53 8.39 -6.35
CA ARG A 59 -0.47 9.36 -5.88
C ARG A 59 -0.29 9.63 -4.38
N PRO A 60 -0.76 10.78 -3.86
CA PRO A 60 -0.70 11.08 -2.44
C PRO A 60 -1.41 10.02 -1.58
N ILE A 61 -0.82 9.70 -0.44
CA ILE A 61 -1.42 8.85 0.59
C ILE A 61 -1.67 9.73 1.81
N GLU A 62 -2.93 10.06 2.07
CA GLU A 62 -3.29 11.01 3.12
C GLU A 62 -3.00 10.47 4.53
N LYS A 63 -3.29 9.18 4.77
CA LYS A 63 -3.18 8.54 6.08
C LYS A 63 -2.46 7.20 6.00
N CYS A 64 -1.16 7.20 5.74
CA CYS A 64 -0.38 5.97 5.60
C CYS A 64 -0.12 5.32 6.96
N ILE A 65 -0.67 4.12 7.15
CA ILE A 65 -0.47 3.30 8.35
C ILE A 65 0.13 1.96 7.90
N VAL A 66 1.25 1.58 8.52
CA VAL A 66 1.88 0.28 8.27
C VAL A 66 1.62 -0.62 9.48
N LEU A 67 0.97 -1.76 9.25
CA LEU A 67 0.66 -2.74 10.26
C LEU A 67 1.51 -3.99 10.06
N TYR A 68 2.10 -4.50 11.14
CA TYR A 68 2.81 -5.78 11.21
C TYR A 68 2.06 -6.71 12.14
N ASN A 69 1.48 -7.80 11.62
CA ASN A 69 0.56 -8.66 12.39
C ASN A 69 -0.55 -7.88 13.12
N ASN A 70 -1.15 -6.87 12.45
CA ASN A 70 -2.17 -5.97 12.99
C ASN A 70 -1.68 -4.95 14.04
N ILE A 71 -0.38 -4.91 14.33
CA ILE A 71 0.23 -3.92 15.23
C ILE A 71 0.76 -2.76 14.38
N PRO A 72 0.40 -1.50 14.64
CA PRO A 72 0.93 -0.37 13.92
C PRO A 72 2.41 -0.18 14.19
N LEU A 73 3.17 0.10 13.14
CA LEU A 73 4.60 0.33 13.21
C LEU A 73 4.92 1.83 13.32
N PRO A 74 5.92 2.20 14.13
CA PRO A 74 6.34 3.58 14.25
C PRO A 74 7.14 4.01 13.00
N TRP A 75 6.86 5.23 12.55
CA TRP A 75 7.67 5.93 11.57
C TRP A 75 9.00 6.38 12.18
N TRP A 76 10.04 6.49 11.35
CA TRP A 76 11.41 6.73 11.81
C TRP A 76 11.92 8.17 11.65
N ASP A 77 11.21 9.05 10.94
CA ASP A 77 11.80 10.30 10.47
C ASP A 77 12.00 11.32 11.60
N ASP A 78 11.31 11.16 12.73
CA ASP A 78 11.41 12.06 13.88
C ASP A 78 11.68 11.27 15.17
N ASP A 79 12.22 11.95 16.18
CA ASP A 79 12.43 11.37 17.53
C ASP A 79 11.11 11.08 18.27
N GLU A 80 9.98 11.56 17.74
CA GLU A 80 8.64 11.30 18.26
C GLU A 80 7.99 10.07 17.64
N LEU A 81 7.25 9.31 18.46
CA LEU A 81 6.52 8.13 18.00
C LEU A 81 5.21 8.53 17.33
N TYR A 82 5.12 8.35 16.02
CA TYR A 82 3.88 8.44 15.27
C TYR A 82 3.67 7.21 14.39
N TYR A 83 2.41 6.90 14.13
CA TYR A 83 1.97 5.66 13.46
C TYR A 83 1.19 5.90 12.17
N GLU A 84 0.91 7.17 11.87
CA GLU A 84 0.21 7.62 10.67
C GLU A 84 1.06 8.70 10.00
N ARG A 85 1.24 8.61 8.69
CA ARG A 85 1.99 9.62 7.93
C ARG A 85 1.33 9.97 6.61
N ARG A 86 1.38 11.24 6.25
CA ARG A 86 1.00 11.71 4.92
C ARG A 86 2.17 11.59 3.94
N PHE A 87 1.92 11.02 2.76
CA PHE A 87 2.84 11.04 1.63
C PHE A 87 2.31 11.91 0.50
N VAL A 88 3.19 12.74 -0.04
CA VAL A 88 3.01 13.31 -1.38
C VAL A 88 3.34 12.25 -2.45
N ALA A 89 2.89 12.48 -3.68
CA ALA A 89 3.28 11.63 -4.81
C ALA A 89 4.82 11.61 -4.95
N MET A 90 5.35 10.46 -5.38
CA MET A 90 6.78 10.19 -5.56
C MET A 90 7.65 10.22 -4.27
N GLY A 91 7.07 10.54 -3.12
CA GLY A 91 7.76 10.56 -1.83
C GLY A 91 8.13 9.15 -1.31
N GLY A 92 8.43 9.07 -0.02
CA GLY A 92 8.73 7.80 0.62
C GLY A 92 9.06 7.98 2.09
N GLY A 93 9.10 6.87 2.82
CA GLY A 93 9.39 6.88 4.25
C GLY A 93 9.68 5.48 4.77
N ASN A 94 10.30 5.44 5.94
CA ASN A 94 10.65 4.18 6.59
C ASN A 94 9.90 4.02 7.91
N VAL A 95 9.47 2.80 8.17
CA VAL A 95 8.96 2.38 9.49
C VAL A 95 9.89 1.34 10.08
N ARG A 96 9.93 1.28 11.41
CA ARG A 96 10.74 0.31 12.16
C ARG A 96 9.87 -0.85 12.63
N VAL A 97 10.42 -2.07 12.60
CA VAL A 97 9.75 -3.26 13.13
C VAL A 97 10.35 -3.58 14.51
N PRO A 98 9.66 -3.28 15.63
CA PRO A 98 10.19 -3.55 16.96
C PRO A 98 10.62 -5.01 17.12
N LYS A 99 11.81 -5.26 17.68
CA LYS A 99 12.34 -6.62 17.88
C LYS A 99 11.37 -7.54 18.60
N ALA A 100 10.66 -7.02 19.60
CA ALA A 100 9.69 -7.78 20.41
C ALA A 100 8.56 -8.43 19.58
N ILE A 101 8.26 -7.91 18.39
CA ILE A 101 7.18 -8.41 17.53
C ILE A 101 7.68 -9.09 16.26
N GLN A 102 8.98 -9.07 15.97
CA GLN A 102 9.55 -9.69 14.77
C GLN A 102 9.34 -11.20 14.79
N LYS A 103 8.62 -11.73 13.78
CA LYS A 103 8.35 -13.16 13.62
C LYS A 103 8.33 -13.53 12.13
N GLU A 104 8.65 -14.79 11.82
CA GLU A 104 8.58 -15.31 10.45
C GLU A 104 7.13 -15.46 9.96
N GLY A 105 6.92 -15.44 8.64
CA GLY A 105 5.59 -15.59 8.03
C GLY A 105 4.59 -14.45 8.31
N VAL A 106 5.00 -13.37 8.98
CA VAL A 106 4.09 -12.28 9.36
C VAL A 106 3.62 -11.49 8.15
N LYS A 107 2.33 -11.16 8.14
CA LYS A 107 1.70 -10.31 7.14
C LYS A 107 1.84 -8.84 7.51
N ILE A 108 2.25 -8.05 6.52
CA ILE A 108 2.25 -6.59 6.53
C ILE A 108 1.00 -6.11 5.81
N ARG A 109 0.38 -5.06 6.36
CA ARG A 109 -0.69 -4.31 5.70
C ARG A 109 -0.31 -2.84 5.65
N ILE A 110 -0.41 -2.25 4.47
CA ILE A 110 -0.23 -0.81 4.27
C ILE A 110 -1.60 -0.23 3.95
N GLN A 111 -2.01 0.77 4.70
CA GLN A 111 -3.35 1.34 4.66
C GLN A 111 -3.31 2.84 4.35
N ASN A 112 -4.38 3.35 3.72
CA ASN A 112 -4.73 4.76 3.67
C ASN A 112 -5.99 4.96 4.53
N GLY A 113 -5.79 5.33 5.79
CA GLY A 113 -6.83 5.34 6.82
C GLY A 113 -7.38 3.93 7.01
N LYS A 114 -8.68 3.73 6.74
CA LYS A 114 -9.33 2.42 6.86
C LYS A 114 -9.13 1.51 5.64
N LYS A 115 -8.69 2.06 4.49
CA LYS A 115 -8.56 1.30 3.24
C LYS A 115 -7.22 0.60 3.17
N THR A 116 -7.22 -0.72 2.99
CA THR A 116 -5.98 -1.47 2.74
C THR A 116 -5.53 -1.27 1.30
N LEU A 117 -4.30 -0.77 1.12
CA LEU A 117 -3.68 -0.58 -0.18
C LEU A 117 -2.89 -1.80 -0.63
N LYS A 118 -2.12 -2.40 0.29
CA LYS A 118 -1.27 -3.56 0.02
C LYS A 118 -1.23 -4.50 1.21
N LYS A 119 -1.19 -5.80 0.93
CA LYS A 119 -1.02 -6.88 1.91
C LYS A 119 -0.02 -7.88 1.35
N VAL A 120 1.05 -8.14 2.10
CA VAL A 120 2.18 -8.97 1.66
C VAL A 120 2.86 -9.56 2.89
N LYS A 121 3.51 -10.72 2.79
CA LYS A 121 4.31 -11.20 3.91
C LYS A 121 5.61 -10.41 4.00
N PHE A 122 6.14 -10.28 5.20
CA PHE A 122 7.41 -9.59 5.42
C PHE A 122 8.57 -10.26 4.70
N GLU A 123 8.62 -11.59 4.69
CA GLU A 123 9.66 -12.36 4.00
C GLU A 123 9.65 -12.23 2.47
N ASP A 124 8.47 -11.95 1.89
CA ASP A 124 8.27 -11.79 0.45
C ASP A 124 8.65 -10.38 -0.03
N LEU A 125 8.97 -9.45 0.87
CA LEU A 125 9.43 -8.12 0.48
C LEU A 125 10.84 -8.18 -0.11
N HIS A 126 11.05 -7.38 -1.16
CA HIS A 126 12.39 -7.20 -1.73
C HIS A 126 13.34 -6.67 -0.65
N ASN A 127 14.53 -7.26 -0.57
CA ASN A 127 15.59 -6.76 0.30
C ASN A 127 16.20 -5.54 -0.38
N ALA A 128 16.03 -4.35 0.20
CA ALA A 128 16.74 -3.18 -0.25
C ALA A 128 18.24 -3.44 -0.10
N LYS A 129 19.01 -3.10 -1.13
CA LYS A 129 20.48 -3.08 -1.02
C LYS A 129 20.87 -1.95 -0.06
N PRO A 130 21.92 -2.15 0.76
CA PRO A 130 22.43 -1.12 1.66
C PRO A 130 22.82 0.16 0.91
#